data_AF-A0A4Z2EI97-F1
#
_entry.id   AF-A0A4Z2EI97-F1
#
_cell.length_a   1.000
_cell.length_b   1.000
_cell.length_c   1.000
_cell.angle_alpha   90.00
_cell.angle_beta   90.00
_cell.angle_gamma   90.00
#
_symmetry.space_group_name_H-M   'P 1'
#
loop_
_entity.id
_entity.type
_entity.pdbx_description
1 polymer ?
#
loop_
_entity_poly.entity_id
_entity_poly.type
_entity_poly.pdbx_seq_one_letter_code
_entity_poly.pdbx_strand_id
1 'polypeptide(L)' 'MCASEHGHTNIVRMLLETGRCHTGLVDKNGQTAVTVAEAASHQEIVDLLKARADPRASEASCTSDLL' A
#
# COMPACT_ATOMS: atom_id res chain seq x y z
N MET A 1 -7.48 -5.85 4.24
CA MET A 1 -8.32 -6.13 3.07
C MET A 1 -9.69 -5.48 3.21
N CYS A 2 -10.46 -5.73 4.27
CA CYS A 2 -11.76 -5.06 4.46
C CYS A 2 -11.70 -3.53 4.38
N ALA A 3 -10.74 -2.89 5.06
CA ALA A 3 -10.56 -1.43 4.96
C ALA A 3 -10.20 -0.96 3.54
N SER A 4 -9.51 -1.80 2.77
CA SER A 4 -9.12 -1.52 1.38
C SER A 4 -10.29 -1.67 0.42
N GLU A 5 -11.16 -2.65 0.66
CA GLU A 5 -12.38 -2.91 -0.10
C GLU A 5 -13.43 -1.81 0.06
N HIS A 6 -13.54 -1.24 1.27
CA HIS A 6 -14.53 -0.22 1.61
C HIS A 6 -14.01 1.22 1.47
N GLY A 7 -12.80 1.41 0.94
CA GLY A 7 -12.25 2.76 0.70
C GLY A 7 -11.85 3.52 1.97
N HIS A 8 -11.55 2.82 3.07
CA HIS A 8 -11.19 3.44 4.35
C HIS A 8 -9.70 3.81 4.40
N THR A 9 -9.30 4.81 3.59
CA THR A 9 -7.91 5.26 3.46
C THR A 9 -7.24 5.57 4.81
N ASN A 10 -7.92 6.28 5.72
CA ASN A 10 -7.35 6.65 7.02
C ASN A 10 -7.01 5.42 7.88
N ILE A 11 -7.87 4.40 7.84
CA ILE A 11 -7.64 3.14 8.57
C ILE A 11 -6.46 2.39 7.94
N VAL A 12 -6.39 2.32 6.61
CA VAL A 12 -5.26 1.71 5.91
C VAL A 12 -3.95 2.41 6.29
N ARG A 13 -3.92 3.74 6.34
CA ARG A 13 -2.75 4.52 6.73
C ARG A 13 -2.31 4.20 8.16
N MET A 14 -3.22 4.24 9.13
CA MET A 14 -2.94 3.87 10.51
C MET A 14 -2.39 2.44 10.63
N LEU A 15 -2.96 1.49 9.88
CA LEU A 15 -2.50 0.10 9.88
C LEU A 15 -1.07 -0.02 9.32
N LEU A 16 -0.75 0.70 8.25
CA LEU A 16 0.59 0.70 7.66
C LEU A 16 1.63 1.37 8.57
N GLU A 17 1.25 2.40 9.31
CA GLU A 17 2.10 3.08 10.29
C GLU A 17 2.54 2.17 11.45
N THR A 18 1.74 1.16 11.81
CA THR A 18 2.11 0.21 12.86
C THR A 18 3.34 -0.64 12.52
N GLY A 19 3.75 -0.71 11.26
CA GLY A 19 4.89 -1.52 10.79
C GLY A 19 4.69 -3.04 10.87
N ARG A 20 3.55 -3.50 11.40
CA ARG A 20 3.21 -4.93 11.52
C ARG A 20 2.34 -5.44 10.36
N CYS A 21 1.94 -4.55 9.47
CA CYS A 21 1.09 -4.86 8.34
C CYS A 21 1.92 -5.45 7.19
N HIS A 22 1.64 -6.72 6.87
CA HIS A 22 2.25 -7.42 5.75
C HIS A 22 1.34 -7.28 4.53
N THR A 23 1.76 -6.49 3.54
CA THR A 23 0.96 -6.20 2.33
C THR A 23 0.92 -7.35 1.32
N GLY A 24 1.86 -8.29 1.42
CA GLY A 24 1.95 -9.48 0.54
C GLY A 24 1.12 -10.68 0.97
N LEU A 25 0.33 -10.59 2.05
CA LEU A 25 -0.54 -11.69 2.46
C LEU A 25 -1.72 -11.82 1.48
N VAL A 26 -2.12 -13.07 1.23
CA VAL A 26 -3.28 -13.42 0.41
C VAL A 26 -4.41 -13.95 1.28
N ASP A 27 -5.65 -13.69 0.88
CA ASP A 27 -6.83 -14.30 1.49
C ASP A 27 -7.12 -15.71 0.92
N LYS A 28 -8.28 -16.26 1.31
CA LYS A 28 -8.75 -17.58 0.83
C LYS A 28 -9.00 -17.63 -0.67
N ASN A 29 -9.20 -16.48 -1.30
CA ASN A 29 -9.44 -16.31 -2.72
C ASN A 29 -8.15 -16.02 -3.49
N GLY A 30 -6.99 -15.99 -2.81
CA GLY A 30 -5.71 -15.64 -3.41
C GLY A 30 -5.52 -14.15 -3.66
N GLN A 31 -6.36 -13.29 -3.06
CA GLN A 31 -6.30 -11.85 -3.25
C GLN A 31 -5.44 -11.18 -2.18
N THR A 32 -4.62 -10.21 -2.59
CA THR A 32 -3.86 -9.34 -1.69
C THR A 32 -4.66 -8.09 -1.34
N ALA A 33 -4.19 -7.33 -0.34
CA ALA A 33 -4.78 -6.02 -0.04
C ALA A 33 -4.76 -5.07 -1.25
N VAL A 34 -3.73 -5.17 -2.10
CA VAL A 34 -3.61 -4.36 -3.33
C VAL A 34 -4.68 -4.74 -4.35
N THR A 35 -4.82 -6.04 -4.65
CA THR A 35 -5.80 -6.49 -5.66
C THR A 35 -7.24 -6.22 -5.23
N VAL A 36 -7.53 -6.27 -3.93
CA VAL A 36 -8.84 -5.90 -3.38
C VAL A 36 -9.10 -4.39 -3.57
N ALA A 37 -8.11 -3.55 -3.29
CA ALA A 37 -8.23 -2.10 -3.51
C ALA A 37 -8.38 -1.73 -4.99
N GLU A 38 -7.66 -2.43 -5.89
CA GLU A 38 -7.76 -2.26 -7.35
C GLU A 38 -9.16 -2.66 -7.84
N ALA A 39 -9.69 -3.80 -7.40
CA ALA A 39 -11.04 -4.25 -7.76
C ALA A 39 -12.13 -3.28 -7.27
N ALA A 40 -11.94 -2.67 -6.09
CA ALA A 40 -12.83 -1.65 -5.54
C ALA A 40 -12.59 -0.23 -6.11
N SER A 41 -11.66 -0.06 -7.06
CA SER A 41 -11.30 1.23 -7.66
C SER A 41 -10.83 2.30 -6.65
N HIS A 42 -10.19 1.87 -5.56
CA HIS A 42 -9.66 2.77 -4.53
C HIS A 42 -8.16 3.06 -4.74
N GLN A 43 -7.87 3.87 -5.77
CA GLN A 43 -6.48 4.12 -6.23
C GLN A 43 -5.55 4.67 -5.13
N GLU A 44 -6.02 5.58 -4.29
CA GLU A 44 -5.21 6.13 -3.18
C GLU A 44 -4.72 5.02 -2.23
N ILE A 45 -5.56 4.01 -1.97
CA ILE A 45 -5.22 2.86 -1.14
C ILE A 45 -4.23 1.94 -1.86
N VAL A 46 -4.39 1.75 -3.16
CA VAL A 46 -3.46 0.98 -4.00
C VAL A 46 -2.05 1.57 -3.90
N ASP A 47 -1.94 2.90 -4.04
CA ASP A 47 -0.66 3.60 -4.01
C ASP A 47 -0.02 3.50 -2.62
N LEU A 48 -0.79 3.69 -1.54
CA LEU A 48 -0.30 3.51 -0.16
C LEU A 48 0.22 2.08 0.10
N LEU A 49 -0.49 1.06 -0.38
CA LEU A 49 -0.10 -0.34 -0.19
C LEU A 49 1.13 -0.71 -1.02
N LYS A 50 1.22 -0.24 -2.27
CA LYS A 50 2.38 -0.45 -3.15
C LYS A 50 3.63 0.26 -2.62
N ALA A 51 3.50 1.51 -2.18
CA ALA A 51 4.60 2.26 -1.56
C ALA A 51 5.18 1.56 -0.32
N ARG A 52 4.36 0.78 0.41
CA ARG A 52 4.84 0.01 1.57
C ARG A 52 5.37 -1.37 1.22
N ALA A 53 4.89 -1.97 0.12
CA ALA A 53 5.41 -3.23 -0.40
C ALA A 53 6.84 -3.08 -0.96
N ASP A 54 7.16 -1.92 -1.53
CA ASP A 54 8.48 -1.57 -2.05
C ASP A 54 9.18 -0.48 -1.20
N PRO A 55 9.89 -0.84 -0.11
CA PRO A 55 10.66 0.12 0.67
C PRO A 55 11.85 0.72 -0.11
N ARG A 56 12.13 0.24 -1.33
CA ARG A 56 13.22 0.71 -2.19
C ARG A 56 12.81 1.79 -3.20
N ALA A 57 11.51 2.05 -3.38
CA ALA A 57 11.04 3.01 -4.38
C ALA A 57 10.98 4.47 -3.88
N SER A 58 11.14 4.70 -2.57
CA SER A 58 11.03 6.05 -1.98
C SER A 58 12.34 6.81 -1.81
N GLU A 59 13.49 6.27 -2.24
CA GLU A 59 14.81 6.94 -2.15
C GLU A 59 15.48 7.02 -3.53
N ALA A 60 14.83 7.68 -4.49
CA ALA A 60 15.44 8.00 -5.78
C ALA A 60 14.94 9.35 -6.33
N SER A 61 15.01 10.41 -5.52
CA SER A 61 14.99 11.78 -6.06
C SER A 61 15.56 12.81 -5.09
N CYS A 62 16.88 12.81 -4.86
CA CYS A 62 17.67 14.03 -4.61
C CYS A 62 19.17 13.70 -4.57
N THR A 63 19.79 13.34 -5.70
CA THR A 63 21.25 13.47 -5.86
C THR A 63 21.56 13.98 -7.25
N SER A 64 21.14 15.21 -7.54
CA SER A 64 21.73 16.00 -8.62
C SER A 64 21.95 17.43 -8.13
N ASP A 65 22.59 17.54 -6.98
CA ASP A 65 23.40 18.69 -6.58
C ASP A 65 24.82 18.16 -6.35
N LEU A 66 25.59 18.02 -7.43
CA LEU A 66 27.04 17.96 -7.34
C LEU A 66 27.61 18.86 -8.44
N LEU A 67 28.21 19.97 -7.99
CA LEU A 67 29.31 20.75 -8.57
C LEU A 67 29.86 20.29 -9.92
#